data_AF-W4UV31-F1
#
_entry.id   AF-W4UV31-F1
#
_cell.length_a   1.000
_cell.length_b   1.000
_cell.length_c   1.000
_cell.angle_alpha   90.00
_cell.angle_beta   90.00
_cell.angle_gamma   90.00
#
_symmetry.space_group_name_H-M   'P 1'
#
loop_
_entity.id
_entity.type
_entity.pdbx_description
1 polymer ?
#
loop_
_entity_poly.entity_id
_entity_poly.type
_entity_poly.pdbx_seq_one_letter_code
_entity_poly.pdbx_strand_id
1 'polypeptide(L)'
;MVESSSDHPAFCWARANGWAMLTACELLDVLPENYPQRDKVMAYFRAHVRGVTALQSGEGLWHQLLDRNDSYLETSATAIYVYCLAHAICKGWIDPIAYGPVAQLGWNAVSGKINAEGQVEGTCVGTGMAFDPAFYYYRPVNVYAAHGYGPVIWAGAEMIRLLKTLHPKMNDSALQYYTTKQATAAPIFSVPTAE
;
A
#
# COMPACT_ATOMS: atom_id res chain seq x y z
N MET A 1 -8.43 -28.64 14.60
CA MET A 1 -7.98 -27.57 13.67
C MET A 1 -8.28 -26.23 14.33
N VAL A 2 -7.69 -25.12 13.89
CA VAL A 2 -7.90 -23.78 14.50
C VAL A 2 -9.38 -23.38 14.54
N GLU A 3 -10.17 -23.90 13.60
CA GLU A 3 -11.63 -23.77 13.55
C GLU A 3 -12.37 -24.29 14.80
N SER A 4 -11.71 -25.07 15.66
CA SER A 4 -12.28 -25.59 16.91
C SER A 4 -11.79 -24.87 18.18
N SER A 5 -10.99 -23.80 18.05
CA SER A 5 -10.51 -22.99 19.18
C SER A 5 -11.45 -21.81 19.46
N SER A 6 -11.69 -21.48 20.73
CA SER A 6 -12.41 -20.27 21.12
C SER A 6 -11.58 -18.99 20.94
N ASP A 7 -10.25 -19.13 20.97
CA ASP A 7 -9.31 -18.02 20.79
C ASP A 7 -8.75 -18.02 19.36
N HIS A 8 -8.61 -16.81 18.80
CA HIS A 8 -8.10 -16.58 17.45
C HIS A 8 -6.92 -15.59 17.48
N PRO A 9 -5.69 -16.07 17.73
CA PRO A 9 -4.50 -15.22 17.73
C PRO A 9 -4.31 -14.51 16.40
N ALA A 10 -3.99 -13.22 16.45
CA ALA A 10 -3.74 -12.41 15.26
C ALA A 10 -2.24 -12.25 15.01
N PHE A 11 -1.79 -12.74 13.86
CA PHE A 11 -0.48 -12.38 13.30
C PHE A 11 -0.76 -11.59 12.02
N CYS A 12 -0.66 -10.26 12.12
CA CYS A 12 -1.00 -9.32 11.06
C CYS A 12 0.06 -9.32 9.94
N TRP A 13 0.22 -10.47 9.26
CA TRP A 13 1.22 -10.67 8.23
C TRP A 13 0.95 -9.77 7.02
N ALA A 14 1.95 -8.99 6.64
CA ALA A 14 1.83 -7.92 5.67
C ALA A 14 1.35 -8.42 4.32
N ARG A 15 2.02 -9.40 3.70
CA ARG A 15 1.61 -9.83 2.35
C ARG A 15 0.19 -10.39 2.29
N ALA A 16 -0.26 -11.16 3.29
CA ALA A 16 -1.65 -11.60 3.35
C ALA A 16 -2.64 -10.43 3.53
N ASN A 17 -2.30 -9.43 4.34
CA ASN A 17 -3.07 -8.19 4.42
C ASN A 17 -3.07 -7.44 3.07
N GLY A 18 -1.97 -7.45 2.34
CA GLY A 18 -1.88 -6.95 0.97
C GLY A 18 -2.87 -7.66 0.05
N TRP A 19 -2.92 -8.98 0.08
CA TRP A 19 -3.89 -9.75 -0.71
C TRP A 19 -5.34 -9.45 -0.34
N ALA A 20 -5.65 -9.28 0.94
CA ALA A 20 -7.00 -8.88 1.36
C ALA A 20 -7.39 -7.48 0.83
N MET A 21 -6.46 -6.52 0.86
CA MET A 21 -6.68 -5.18 0.29
C MET A 21 -6.82 -5.22 -1.23
N LEU A 22 -5.98 -6.00 -1.92
CA LEU A 22 -6.06 -6.21 -3.37
C LEU A 22 -7.39 -6.88 -3.77
N THR A 23 -7.83 -7.89 -3.01
CA THR A 23 -9.12 -8.55 -3.24
C THR A 23 -10.27 -7.56 -3.20
N ALA A 24 -10.23 -6.61 -2.27
CA ALA A 24 -11.24 -5.57 -2.19
C ALA A 24 -11.18 -4.62 -3.41
N CYS A 25 -10.00 -4.25 -3.91
CA CYS A 25 -9.87 -3.48 -5.15
C CYS A 25 -10.48 -4.22 -6.34
N GLU A 26 -10.06 -5.47 -6.57
CA GLU A 26 -10.53 -6.29 -7.69
C GLU A 26 -12.04 -6.51 -7.63
N LEU A 27 -12.61 -6.74 -6.44
CA LEU A 27 -14.04 -6.89 -6.26
C LEU A 27 -14.79 -5.57 -6.52
N LEU A 28 -14.30 -4.44 -5.99
CA LEU A 28 -14.91 -3.13 -6.20
C LEU A 28 -14.83 -2.64 -7.65
N ASP A 29 -13.86 -3.13 -8.42
CA ASP A 29 -13.71 -2.86 -9.84
C ASP A 29 -14.80 -3.53 -10.69
N VAL A 30 -15.30 -4.70 -10.26
CA VAL A 30 -16.30 -5.47 -11.01
C VAL A 30 -17.72 -5.31 -10.49
N LEU A 31 -17.90 -4.92 -9.22
CA LEU A 31 -19.23 -4.71 -8.65
C LEU A 31 -19.93 -3.51 -9.30
N PRO A 32 -21.19 -3.67 -9.78
CA PRO A 32 -22.01 -2.53 -10.18
C PRO A 32 -22.11 -1.51 -9.06
N GLU A 33 -22.10 -0.21 -9.38
CA GLU A 33 -22.16 0.86 -8.38
C GLU A 33 -23.40 0.77 -7.48
N ASN A 34 -24.50 0.24 -8.01
CA ASN A 34 -25.77 0.02 -7.30
C ASN A 34 -25.92 -1.39 -6.70
N TYR A 35 -24.85 -2.19 -6.64
CA TYR A 35 -24.92 -3.53 -6.04
C TYR A 35 -25.23 -3.44 -4.53
N PRO A 36 -26.25 -4.15 -4.01
CA PRO A 36 -26.79 -3.88 -2.67
C PRO A 36 -25.78 -4.00 -1.51
N GLN A 37 -24.73 -4.80 -1.66
CA GLN A 37 -23.70 -4.99 -0.62
C GLN A 37 -22.39 -4.24 -0.90
N ARG A 38 -22.32 -3.43 -1.97
CA ARG A 38 -21.10 -2.71 -2.35
C ARG A 38 -20.63 -1.76 -1.25
N ASP A 39 -21.54 -1.06 -0.59
CA ASP A 39 -21.20 -0.13 0.50
C ASP A 39 -20.54 -0.84 1.69
N LYS A 40 -20.95 -2.09 1.98
CA LYS A 40 -20.32 -2.90 3.02
C LYS A 40 -18.88 -3.26 2.65
N VAL A 41 -18.64 -3.64 1.40
CA VAL A 41 -17.29 -3.93 0.88
C VAL A 41 -16.42 -2.67 0.92
N MET A 42 -16.95 -1.53 0.47
CA MET A 42 -16.25 -0.24 0.51
C MET A 42 -15.91 0.20 1.95
N ALA A 43 -16.81 -0.06 2.91
CA ALA A 43 -16.55 0.24 4.32
C ALA A 43 -15.39 -0.59 4.88
N TYR A 44 -15.36 -1.90 4.59
CA TYR A 44 -14.22 -2.75 4.98
C TYR A 44 -12.92 -2.31 4.31
N PHE A 45 -12.95 -2.03 3.01
CA PHE A 45 -11.79 -1.54 2.27
C PHE A 45 -11.22 -0.26 2.89
N ARG A 46 -12.06 0.75 3.12
CA ARG A 46 -11.64 2.02 3.73
C ARG A 46 -11.13 1.85 5.16
N ALA A 47 -11.70 0.94 5.94
CA ALA A 47 -11.20 0.61 7.27
C ALA A 47 -9.82 -0.04 7.21
N HIS A 48 -9.62 -0.96 6.25
CA HIS A 48 -8.33 -1.62 6.03
C HIS A 48 -7.25 -0.65 5.57
N VAL A 49 -7.58 0.26 4.64
CA VAL A 49 -6.69 1.35 4.20
C VAL A 49 -6.22 2.18 5.39
N ARG A 50 -7.13 2.64 6.26
CA ARG A 50 -6.75 3.41 7.45
C ARG A 50 -5.82 2.63 8.38
N GLY A 51 -6.14 1.36 8.65
CA GLY A 51 -5.33 0.53 9.54
C GLY A 51 -3.91 0.29 9.00
N VAL A 52 -3.78 -0.06 7.71
CA VAL A 52 -2.48 -0.30 7.08
C VAL A 52 -1.67 0.99 6.98
N THR A 53 -2.26 2.07 6.50
CA THR A 53 -1.51 3.33 6.27
C THR A 53 -1.00 3.98 7.56
N ALA A 54 -1.68 3.78 8.69
CA ALA A 54 -1.20 4.21 10.00
C ALA A 54 0.08 3.49 10.47
N LEU A 55 0.44 2.37 9.83
CA LEU A 55 1.57 1.51 10.19
C LEU A 55 2.72 1.57 9.16
N GLN A 56 2.70 2.54 8.24
CA GLN A 56 3.84 2.75 7.32
C GLN A 56 5.07 3.17 8.13
N SER A 57 6.21 2.51 7.88
CA SER A 57 7.46 2.90 8.53
C SER A 57 7.98 4.23 7.97
N GLY A 58 8.91 4.87 8.68
CA GLY A 58 9.61 6.06 8.20
C GLY A 58 10.40 5.85 6.91
N GLU A 59 10.76 4.60 6.60
CA GLU A 59 11.43 4.19 5.36
C GLU A 59 10.46 3.99 4.19
N GLY A 60 9.15 4.19 4.40
CA GLY A 60 8.10 4.02 3.39
C GLY A 60 7.65 2.60 3.13
N LEU A 61 8.41 1.60 3.59
CA LEU A 61 8.01 0.19 3.58
C LEU A 61 7.09 -0.13 4.77
N TRP A 62 6.43 -1.28 4.70
CA TRP A 62 5.70 -1.88 5.82
C TRP A 62 6.45 -3.06 6.43
N HIS A 63 6.25 -3.24 7.73
CA HIS A 63 6.82 -4.34 8.51
C HIS A 63 6.13 -5.67 8.17
N GLN A 64 6.90 -6.78 8.16
CA GLN A 64 6.44 -8.15 7.89
C GLN A 64 5.24 -8.54 8.76
N LEU A 65 5.26 -8.17 10.04
CA LEU A 65 4.05 -8.10 10.86
C LEU A 65 3.71 -6.62 11.05
N LEU A 66 2.58 -6.18 10.53
CA LEU A 66 2.24 -4.77 10.39
C LEU A 66 2.24 -4.01 11.71
N ASP A 67 1.74 -4.65 12.76
CA ASP A 67 1.58 -4.11 14.11
C ASP A 67 2.83 -4.32 14.99
N ARG A 68 3.96 -4.73 14.39
CA ARG A 68 5.22 -4.99 15.09
C ARG A 68 6.41 -4.37 14.34
N ASN A 69 6.77 -3.17 14.78
CA ASN A 69 7.81 -2.35 14.16
C ASN A 69 9.26 -2.87 14.39
N ASP A 70 9.41 -3.95 15.15
CA ASP A 70 10.66 -4.69 15.33
C ASP A 70 10.79 -5.89 14.36
N SER A 71 9.76 -6.18 13.56
CA SER A 71 9.86 -7.13 12.45
C SER A 71 10.46 -6.47 11.20
N TYR A 72 11.08 -7.24 10.30
CA TYR A 72 11.78 -6.67 9.15
C TYR A 72 10.83 -6.01 8.14
N LEU A 73 11.32 -5.05 7.34
CA LEU A 73 10.55 -4.38 6.29
C LEU A 73 10.45 -5.26 5.03
N GLU A 74 9.24 -5.41 4.48
CA GLU A 74 8.95 -6.38 3.41
C GLU A 74 8.46 -5.72 2.11
N THR A 75 9.11 -6.06 0.99
CA THR A 75 8.95 -5.35 -0.27
C THR A 75 7.65 -5.70 -1.01
N SER A 76 7.25 -6.98 -1.04
CA SER A 76 6.08 -7.38 -1.84
C SER A 76 4.77 -6.85 -1.29
N ALA A 77 4.56 -6.89 0.03
CA ALA A 77 3.42 -6.30 0.69
C ALA A 77 3.37 -4.79 0.44
N THR A 78 4.51 -4.10 0.59
CA THR A 78 4.60 -2.67 0.31
C THR A 78 4.16 -2.35 -1.12
N ALA A 79 4.64 -3.09 -2.12
CA ALA A 79 4.25 -2.90 -3.50
C ALA A 79 2.74 -3.12 -3.72
N ILE A 80 2.15 -4.14 -3.08
CA ILE A 80 0.69 -4.35 -3.13
C ILE A 80 -0.07 -3.15 -2.55
N TYR A 81 0.38 -2.60 -1.42
CA TYR A 81 -0.27 -1.44 -0.81
C TYR A 81 -0.15 -0.20 -1.69
N VAL A 82 1.03 0.06 -2.27
CA VAL A 82 1.23 1.18 -3.21
C VAL A 82 0.25 1.09 -4.37
N TYR A 83 0.12 -0.11 -4.98
CA TYR A 83 -0.87 -0.34 -6.03
C TYR A 83 -2.29 -0.03 -5.52
N CYS A 84 -2.72 -0.63 -4.40
CA CYS A 84 -4.10 -0.50 -3.92
C CYS A 84 -4.44 0.95 -3.56
N LEU A 85 -3.52 1.68 -2.94
CA LEU A 85 -3.70 3.09 -2.59
C LEU A 85 -3.79 3.96 -3.84
N ALA A 86 -2.84 3.84 -4.77
CA ALA A 86 -2.84 4.61 -6.00
C ALA A 86 -4.11 4.32 -6.83
N HIS A 87 -4.48 3.05 -6.94
CA HIS A 87 -5.69 2.62 -7.63
C HIS A 87 -6.95 3.22 -7.00
N ALA A 88 -7.10 3.11 -5.68
CA ALA A 88 -8.26 3.64 -4.97
C ALA A 88 -8.38 5.17 -5.07
N ILE A 89 -7.25 5.89 -5.13
CA ILE A 89 -7.24 7.34 -5.39
C ILE A 89 -7.73 7.60 -6.82
N CYS A 90 -7.17 6.91 -7.82
CA CYS A 90 -7.58 7.08 -9.22
C CYS A 90 -9.06 6.73 -9.46
N LYS A 91 -9.63 5.81 -8.68
CA LYS A 91 -11.06 5.45 -8.73
C LYS A 91 -11.96 6.37 -7.88
N GLY A 92 -11.39 7.33 -7.16
CA GLY A 92 -12.13 8.24 -6.28
C GLY A 92 -12.70 7.58 -5.02
N TRP A 93 -12.15 6.44 -4.60
CA TRP A 93 -12.62 5.70 -3.42
C TRP A 93 -12.06 6.25 -2.11
N ILE A 94 -10.85 6.82 -2.15
CA ILE A 94 -10.15 7.41 -1.00
C ILE A 94 -9.56 8.79 -1.37
N ASP A 95 -9.27 9.59 -0.35
CA ASP A 95 -8.84 10.98 -0.52
C ASP A 95 -7.39 11.11 -1.04
N PRO A 96 -7.15 11.86 -2.12
CA PRO A 96 -5.81 12.02 -2.70
C PRO A 96 -4.84 12.81 -1.81
N ILE A 97 -5.32 13.76 -1.01
CA ILE A 97 -4.47 14.62 -0.18
C ILE A 97 -3.89 13.79 0.98
N ALA A 98 -4.72 12.96 1.61
CA ALA A 98 -4.34 12.11 2.72
C ALA A 98 -3.47 10.92 2.28
N TYR A 99 -3.79 10.27 1.16
CA TYR A 99 -3.16 8.99 0.79
C TYR A 99 -2.19 9.06 -0.38
N GLY A 100 -2.18 10.15 -1.16
CA GLY A 100 -1.22 10.35 -2.25
C GLY A 100 0.23 10.32 -1.76
N PRO A 101 0.60 11.09 -0.71
CA PRO A 101 1.95 11.06 -0.16
C PRO A 101 2.38 9.68 0.35
N VAL A 102 1.46 8.93 0.95
CA VAL A 102 1.67 7.56 1.45
C VAL A 102 2.03 6.61 0.31
N ALA A 103 1.24 6.64 -0.79
CA ALA A 103 1.50 5.84 -1.98
C ALA A 103 2.84 6.21 -2.65
N GLN A 104 3.14 7.51 -2.75
CA GLN A 104 4.40 7.97 -3.35
C GLN A 104 5.63 7.63 -2.50
N LEU A 105 5.54 7.75 -1.18
CA LEU A 105 6.62 7.32 -0.28
C LEU A 105 6.85 5.81 -0.39
N GLY A 106 5.78 5.02 -0.41
CA GLY A 106 5.88 3.58 -0.62
C GLY A 106 6.49 3.21 -1.97
N TRP A 107 6.15 3.95 -3.04
CA TRP A 107 6.76 3.74 -4.36
C TRP A 107 8.26 4.07 -4.37
N ASN A 108 8.66 5.17 -3.74
CA ASN A 108 10.08 5.52 -3.61
C ASN A 108 10.85 4.41 -2.87
N ALA A 109 10.27 3.85 -1.81
CA ALA A 109 10.87 2.76 -1.05
C ALA A 109 10.97 1.46 -1.88
N VAL A 110 9.91 1.10 -2.60
CA VAL A 110 9.87 -0.09 -3.47
C VAL A 110 10.82 0.03 -4.65
N SER A 111 10.86 1.18 -5.32
CA SER A 111 11.76 1.40 -6.46
C SER A 111 13.23 1.29 -6.05
N GLY A 112 13.58 1.70 -4.82
CA GLY A 112 14.91 1.47 -4.24
C GLY A 112 15.27 0.01 -3.97
N LYS A 113 14.30 -0.92 -4.06
CA LYS A 113 14.53 -2.38 -3.97
C LYS A 113 14.65 -3.06 -5.34
N ILE A 114 14.56 -2.31 -6.42
CA ILE A 114 14.81 -2.81 -7.78
C ILE A 114 16.29 -2.62 -8.08
N ASN A 115 17.05 -3.71 -8.12
CA ASN A 115 18.49 -3.63 -8.39
C ASN A 115 18.80 -3.47 -9.88
N ALA A 116 20.08 -3.34 -10.22
CA ALA A 116 20.54 -3.09 -11.59
C ALA A 116 20.16 -4.22 -12.59
N GLU A 117 19.88 -5.43 -12.09
CA GLU A 117 19.42 -6.56 -12.91
C GLU A 117 17.90 -6.60 -13.08
N GLY A 118 17.17 -5.68 -12.44
CA GLY A 118 15.71 -5.67 -12.41
C GLY A 118 15.09 -6.66 -11.43
N GLN A 119 15.90 -7.24 -10.53
CA GLN A 119 15.39 -8.11 -9.46
C GLN A 119 14.82 -7.28 -8.32
N VAL A 120 13.84 -7.85 -7.59
CA VAL A 120 13.17 -7.19 -6.46
C VAL A 120 13.67 -7.75 -5.15
N GLU A 121 14.51 -6.98 -4.46
CA GLU A 121 15.09 -7.34 -3.17
C GLU A 121 14.10 -7.21 -2.00
N GLY A 122 14.38 -7.88 -0.87
CA GLY A 122 13.55 -7.78 0.34
C GLY A 122 12.18 -8.45 0.25
N THR A 123 11.97 -9.30 -0.77
CA THR A 123 10.72 -10.07 -0.94
C THR A 123 10.72 -11.33 -0.07
N CYS A 124 9.75 -11.44 0.83
CA CYS A 124 9.56 -12.63 1.67
C CYS A 124 9.16 -13.84 0.79
N VAL A 125 9.81 -14.99 1.02
CA VAL A 125 9.52 -16.24 0.28
C VAL A 125 8.12 -16.79 0.59
N GLY A 126 7.72 -17.86 -0.12
CA GLY A 126 6.48 -18.60 0.19
C GLY A 126 6.37 -18.90 1.69
N THR A 127 5.24 -18.53 2.28
CA THR A 127 5.05 -18.51 3.74
C THR A 127 3.65 -19.03 4.07
N GLY A 128 3.59 -20.02 4.95
CA GLY A 128 2.35 -20.62 5.44
C GLY A 128 1.80 -19.94 6.70
N MET A 129 0.99 -20.68 7.45
CA MET A 129 0.36 -20.23 8.70
C MET A 129 1.15 -20.72 9.92
N ALA A 130 1.30 -19.88 10.94
CA ALA A 130 1.85 -20.23 12.24
C ALA A 130 1.11 -19.53 13.38
N PHE A 131 1.37 -19.98 14.61
CA PHE A 131 0.77 -19.43 15.84
C PHE A 131 1.82 -18.90 16.83
N ASP A 132 3.06 -18.74 16.36
CA ASP A 132 4.15 -18.07 17.07
C ASP A 132 4.72 -16.95 16.19
N PRO A 133 5.20 -15.84 16.80
CA PRO A 133 5.72 -14.73 16.02
C PRO A 133 7.06 -15.06 15.37
N ALA A 134 7.90 -15.90 15.99
CA ALA A 134 9.24 -16.18 15.49
C ALA A 134 9.20 -16.72 14.06
N PHE A 135 8.24 -17.59 13.74
CA PHE A 135 8.00 -18.05 12.39
C PHE A 135 7.91 -16.91 11.36
N TYR A 136 7.12 -15.87 11.64
CA TYR A 136 6.92 -14.74 10.74
C TYR A 136 8.13 -13.81 10.68
N TYR A 137 8.79 -13.56 11.83
CA TYR A 137 9.97 -12.70 11.92
C TYR A 137 11.18 -13.25 11.15
N TYR A 138 11.33 -14.58 11.11
CA TYR A 138 12.49 -15.22 10.50
C TYR A 138 12.22 -15.81 9.11
N ARG A 139 11.13 -15.40 8.45
CA ARG A 139 10.90 -15.80 7.05
C ARG A 139 12.02 -15.26 6.15
N PRO A 140 12.67 -16.11 5.34
CA PRO A 140 13.70 -15.66 4.43
C PRO A 140 13.18 -14.67 3.40
N VAL A 141 14.07 -13.80 2.93
CA VAL A 141 13.87 -13.01 1.72
C VAL A 141 14.76 -13.53 0.60
N ASN A 142 14.27 -13.47 -0.64
CA ASN A 142 15.05 -13.92 -1.79
C ASN A 142 14.62 -13.17 -3.05
N VAL A 143 15.57 -12.77 -3.90
CA VAL A 143 15.29 -12.11 -5.17
C VAL A 143 14.47 -12.99 -6.13
N TYR A 144 14.60 -14.31 -6.05
CA TYR A 144 13.82 -15.26 -6.84
C TYR A 144 12.41 -15.53 -6.27
N ALA A 145 12.02 -14.87 -5.18
CA ALA A 145 10.65 -14.95 -4.68
C ALA A 145 9.71 -14.21 -5.66
N ALA A 146 8.95 -14.99 -6.45
CA ALA A 146 8.10 -14.48 -7.53
C ALA A 146 7.08 -13.40 -7.11
N HIS A 147 6.70 -13.38 -5.83
CA HIS A 147 5.69 -12.49 -5.25
C HIS A 147 6.07 -11.01 -5.29
N GLY A 148 7.34 -10.66 -5.52
CA GLY A 148 7.78 -9.25 -5.63
C GLY A 148 7.46 -8.64 -7.00
N TYR A 149 7.56 -9.42 -8.08
CA TYR A 149 7.57 -8.90 -9.44
C TYR A 149 6.21 -8.34 -9.90
N GLY A 150 5.15 -9.15 -9.79
CA GLY A 150 3.80 -8.72 -10.18
C GLY A 150 3.36 -7.44 -9.47
N PRO A 151 3.40 -7.40 -8.11
CA PRO A 151 3.05 -6.21 -7.36
C PRO A 151 3.88 -4.98 -7.71
N VAL A 152 5.20 -5.10 -7.91
CA VAL A 152 6.04 -3.95 -8.28
C VAL A 152 5.66 -3.38 -9.64
N ILE A 153 5.44 -4.24 -10.63
CA ILE A 153 5.00 -3.81 -11.97
C ILE A 153 3.65 -3.12 -11.88
N TRP A 154 2.70 -3.68 -11.14
CA TRP A 154 1.36 -3.13 -11.01
C TRP A 154 1.36 -1.80 -10.27
N ALA A 155 2.12 -1.70 -9.17
CA ALA A 155 2.33 -0.47 -8.43
C ALA A 155 2.93 0.63 -9.31
N GLY A 156 3.96 0.31 -10.09
CA GLY A 156 4.58 1.29 -10.99
C GLY A 156 3.62 1.78 -12.07
N ALA A 157 2.87 0.88 -12.69
CA ALA A 157 1.86 1.22 -13.69
C ALA A 157 0.77 2.15 -13.12
N GLU A 158 0.33 1.84 -11.90
CA GLU A 158 -0.72 2.59 -11.21
C GLU A 158 -0.22 3.95 -10.71
N MET A 159 1.02 4.02 -10.22
CA MET A 159 1.68 5.29 -9.89
C MET A 159 1.86 6.19 -11.11
N ILE A 160 2.18 5.63 -12.29
CA ILE A 160 2.20 6.40 -13.54
C ILE A 160 0.82 7.00 -13.83
N ARG A 161 -0.26 6.24 -13.61
CA ARG A 161 -1.63 6.75 -13.78
C ARG A 161 -1.92 7.87 -12.79
N LEU A 162 -1.63 7.66 -11.51
CA LEU A 162 -1.83 8.64 -10.44
C LEU A 162 -1.10 9.96 -10.72
N LEU A 163 0.17 9.91 -11.12
CA LEU A 163 1.00 11.08 -11.40
C LEU A 163 0.61 11.83 -12.69
N LYS A 164 -0.14 11.16 -13.59
CA LYS A 164 -0.74 11.81 -14.78
C LYS A 164 -2.08 12.48 -14.45
N THR A 165 -2.80 11.96 -13.46
CA THR A 165 -4.11 12.47 -13.04
C THR A 165 -4.02 13.60 -12.02
N LEU A 166 -3.06 13.52 -11.10
CA LEU A 166 -2.85 14.50 -10.04
C LEU A 166 -1.53 15.25 -10.22
N HIS A 167 -1.37 16.33 -9.47
CA HIS A 167 -0.23 17.24 -9.60
C HIS A 167 0.54 17.36 -8.28
N PRO A 168 1.20 16.28 -7.82
CA PRO A 168 1.96 16.35 -6.58
C PRO A 168 3.10 17.37 -6.70
N LYS A 169 3.37 18.06 -5.59
CA LYS A 169 4.39 19.09 -5.52
C LYS A 169 4.90 19.22 -4.10
N MET A 170 6.20 19.50 -3.97
CA MET A 170 6.80 19.86 -2.69
C MET A 170 6.23 21.21 -2.21
N ASN A 171 5.81 21.25 -0.96
CA ASN A 171 5.39 22.46 -0.26
C ASN A 171 5.84 22.32 1.21
N ASP A 172 6.67 23.25 1.68
CA ASP A 172 7.28 23.21 3.01
C ASP A 172 8.05 21.90 3.29
N SER A 173 8.85 21.48 2.31
CA SER A 173 9.63 20.23 2.37
C SER A 173 8.80 18.93 2.49
N ALA A 174 7.46 19.03 2.46
CA ALA A 174 6.56 17.89 2.41
C ALA A 174 6.01 17.71 1.00
N LEU A 175 5.87 16.45 0.60
CA LEU A 175 5.14 16.10 -0.61
C LEU A 175 3.64 16.29 -0.37
N GLN A 176 3.01 17.16 -1.15
CA GLN A 176 1.57 17.42 -1.10
C GLN A 176 0.93 17.08 -2.45
N TYR A 177 -0.30 16.57 -2.41
CA TYR A 177 -1.07 16.21 -3.60
C TYR A 177 -2.14 17.25 -3.91
N TYR A 178 -2.24 17.63 -5.19
CA TYR A 178 -3.18 18.65 -5.66
C TYR A 178 -3.96 18.12 -6.88
N THR A 179 -5.25 18.46 -6.96
CA THR A 179 -6.11 18.15 -8.12
C THR A 179 -5.86 19.09 -9.30
N THR A 180 -5.33 20.29 -9.04
CA THR A 180 -4.95 21.27 -10.05
C THR A 180 -3.47 21.59 -9.97
N LYS A 181 -2.84 21.89 -11.11
CA LYS A 181 -1.42 22.20 -11.16
C LYS A 181 -1.14 23.55 -10.48
N GLN A 182 -0.26 23.54 -9.49
CA GLN A 182 0.13 24.74 -8.75
C GLN A 182 1.18 25.55 -9.52
N ALA A 183 0.77 26.70 -10.06
CA ALA A 183 1.57 27.61 -10.91
C ALA A 183 2.48 28.55 -10.10
N THR A 184 3.31 27.99 -9.22
CA THR A 184 4.28 28.72 -8.41
C THR A 184 5.62 27.99 -8.39
N ALA A 185 6.73 28.70 -8.24
CA ALA A 185 8.04 28.09 -7.98
C ALA A 185 8.46 28.18 -6.51
N ALA A 186 7.63 28.80 -5.66
CA ALA A 186 7.94 29.00 -4.25
C ALA A 186 8.03 27.66 -3.50
N PRO A 187 9.00 27.50 -2.58
CA PRO A 187 9.14 26.28 -1.77
C PRO A 187 8.02 26.15 -0.73
N ILE A 188 7.37 27.26 -0.36
CA ILE A 188 6.20 27.32 0.53
C ILE A 188 5.14 28.18 -0.15
N PHE A 189 3.91 27.70 -0.23
CA PHE A 189 2.79 28.44 -0.82
C PHE A 189 1.43 28.03 -0.25
N SER A 190 0.45 28.93 -0.33
CA SER A 190 -0.95 28.65 -0.03
C SER A 190 -1.73 28.30 -1.30
N VAL A 191 -2.68 27.38 -1.21
CA VAL A 191 -3.66 27.15 -2.28
C VAL A 191 -4.81 28.14 -2.10
N PRO A 192 -5.23 28.88 -3.14
CA PRO A 192 -6.43 29.72 -3.05
C PRO A 192 -7.63 28.85 -2.67
N THR A 193 -8.34 29.20 -1.60
CA THR A 193 -9.62 28.57 -1.28
C THR A 193 -10.62 28.90 -2.38
N ALA A 194 -11.29 27.89 -2.92
CA ALA A 194 -12.49 28.13 -3.73
C ALA A 194 -13.54 28.79 -2.84
N GLU A 195 -14.01 29.98 -3.22
CA GLU A 195 -15.21 30.61 -2.65
C GLU A 195 -16.47 29.78 -2.92
#